data_AF-A0A941VIX2-F1
#
_entry.id   AF-A0A941VIX2-F1
#
_cell.length_a   1.000
_cell.length_b   1.000
_cell.length_c   1.000
_cell.angle_alpha   90.00
_cell.angle_beta   90.00
_cell.angle_gamma   90.00
#
_symmetry.space_group_name_H-M   'P 1'
#
loop_
_entity.id
_entity.type
_entity.pdbx_description
1 polymer ?
#
loop_
_entity_poly.entity_id
_entity_poly.type
_entity_poly.pdbx_seq_one_letter_code
_entity_poly.pdbx_strand_id
1 'polypeptide(L)'
;MSISTFTRTGALLCALAVSNCAVNPVTGNPNFVTMSETQEINTGRSEDQKVRKEYPPYNDAALQRYVNDLGQRLAKASHRAGLQYQFLVVDSRQVNAFALPGGYIYITRGILSYLNSEAELAAVLGHEIGHVTARHSVQQISAATAANVGASVLQILVPQVRNAAGDLLVNVLGNALLSGYGREHELEADRLGAEYLARTGYDPQAMIKVVGALKDQELFDAEVAKAEGREPRAYHGLFASHPDNDTRLQEVVREAGKFSSAENRINREEFLKYVDRMIFADSPQQGIVRDNALYHPELGLVLQFPADWRVRNNAQNVVAVSPQQNALIDLRSAGRAEGLPADVLRKLLKLGTGSTVSPLTIGGLPAAVTEVTRSGKPTRVAVVFLGDSAYAIGMQASSVAIFRQHGAAMDAAMNSFHAITEQERAVAKPLRLRVITARAGMTFAGLAGTSPLGRFAEGHLRVINGLYPSGEPVAGQALKIVE
;
A
#
# COMPACT_ATOMS: atom_id res chain seq x y z
N MET A 1 31.91 32.04 47.63
CA MET A 1 30.89 31.01 47.37
C MET A 1 31.23 30.33 46.05
N SER A 2 31.19 29.00 46.05
CA SER A 2 31.89 28.06 45.17
C SER A 2 31.59 28.15 43.66
N ILE A 3 32.63 28.06 42.83
CA ILE A 3 32.60 27.77 41.38
C ILE A 3 32.38 26.26 41.12
N SER A 4 32.29 25.44 42.17
CA SER A 4 32.21 23.97 42.07
C SER A 4 30.82 23.39 41.77
N THR A 5 29.78 24.21 41.63
CA THR A 5 28.40 23.74 41.37
C THR A 5 28.05 23.68 39.88
N PHE A 6 28.71 24.45 39.00
CA PHE A 6 28.33 24.49 37.58
C PHE A 6 28.86 23.30 36.75
N THR A 7 29.99 22.71 37.14
CA THR A 7 30.54 21.52 36.47
C THR A 7 29.79 20.23 36.83
N ARG A 8 29.09 20.19 37.97
CA ARG A 8 28.29 19.01 38.37
C ARG A 8 26.94 18.93 37.67
N THR A 9 26.29 20.06 37.35
CA THR A 9 25.00 20.08 36.64
C THR A 9 25.14 19.76 35.15
N GLY A 10 26.23 20.19 34.50
CA GLY A 10 26.53 19.82 33.11
C GLY A 10 26.85 18.34 32.92
N ALA A 11 27.59 17.75 33.86
CA ALA A 11 27.87 16.32 33.87
C ALA A 11 26.62 15.46 34.15
N LEU A 12 25.67 15.94 34.97
CA LEU A 12 24.39 15.24 35.19
C LEU A 12 23.45 15.32 33.96
N LEU A 13 23.45 16.42 33.20
CA LEU A 13 22.66 16.51 31.96
C LEU A 13 23.23 15.64 30.83
N CYS A 14 24.55 15.51 30.72
CA CYS A 14 25.16 14.56 29.79
C CYS A 14 24.96 13.10 30.23
N ALA A 15 24.96 12.81 31.54
CA ALA A 15 24.72 11.45 32.05
C ALA A 15 23.27 10.97 31.86
N LEU A 16 22.29 11.87 31.77
CA LEU A 16 20.89 11.56 31.45
C LEU A 16 20.62 11.36 29.95
N ALA A 17 21.57 11.69 29.08
CA ALA A 17 21.44 11.51 27.63
C ALA A 17 22.05 10.18 27.13
N VAL A 18 22.73 9.41 27.98
CA VAL A 18 23.45 8.17 27.58
C VAL A 18 22.71 6.86 27.92
N SER A 19 21.52 6.93 28.52
CA SER A 19 20.78 5.73 28.96
C SER A 19 19.81 5.12 27.93
N ASN A 20 19.75 5.65 26.71
CA ASN A 20 18.84 5.15 25.66
C ASN A 20 19.54 4.37 24.53
N CYS A 21 20.64 3.67 24.83
CA CYS A 21 21.13 2.62 23.93
C CYS A 21 20.27 1.37 24.13
N ALA A 22 19.20 1.17 23.34
CA ALA A 22 18.58 -0.15 23.28
C ALA A 22 19.30 -1.03 22.26
N VAL A 23 19.44 -2.30 22.61
CA VAL A 23 20.21 -3.29 21.85
C VAL A 23 19.35 -3.84 20.71
N ASN A 24 19.92 -3.99 19.52
CA ASN A 24 19.29 -4.77 18.44
C ASN A 24 19.18 -6.23 18.93
N PRO A 25 17.96 -6.78 19.10
CA PRO A 25 17.77 -8.11 19.65
C PRO A 25 18.42 -9.24 18.83
N VAL A 26 18.78 -8.96 17.58
CA VAL A 26 19.40 -9.93 16.66
C VAL A 26 20.92 -9.87 16.76
N THR A 27 21.51 -8.69 16.60
CA THR A 27 22.98 -8.55 16.53
C THR A 27 23.64 -8.38 17.90
N GLY A 28 22.88 -8.01 18.93
CA GLY A 28 23.42 -7.67 20.25
C GLY A 28 24.16 -6.33 20.28
N ASN A 29 24.23 -5.61 19.16
CA ASN A 29 24.88 -4.31 19.06
C ASN A 29 23.96 -3.19 19.57
N PRO A 30 24.50 -2.15 20.24
CA PRO A 30 23.72 -0.98 20.59
C PRO A 30 23.34 -0.21 19.31
N ASN A 31 22.04 -0.12 19.02
CA ASN A 31 21.55 0.78 17.99
C ASN A 31 21.04 2.06 18.65
N PHE A 32 21.22 3.20 17.98
CA PHE A 32 20.61 4.44 18.45
C PHE A 32 19.10 4.33 18.30
N VAL A 33 18.41 4.05 19.39
CA VAL A 33 16.95 3.99 19.41
C VAL A 33 16.41 4.81 20.57
N THR A 34 15.53 5.76 20.28
CA THR A 34 14.98 6.66 21.30
C THR A 34 13.72 6.12 21.96
N MET A 35 13.22 4.96 21.49
CA MET A 35 11.92 4.39 21.84
C MET A 35 12.07 3.05 22.61
N SER A 36 11.47 2.99 23.79
CA SER A 36 11.36 1.75 24.58
C SER A 36 10.42 0.73 23.92
N GLU A 37 10.50 -0.54 24.30
CA GLU A 37 9.59 -1.58 23.77
C GLU A 37 8.12 -1.30 24.09
N THR A 38 7.81 -0.78 25.29
CA THR A 38 6.44 -0.37 25.64
C THR A 38 5.95 0.78 24.74
N GLN A 39 6.82 1.75 24.45
CA GLN A 39 6.47 2.84 23.52
C GLN A 39 6.27 2.32 22.10
N GLU A 40 7.11 1.38 21.64
CA GLU A 40 6.98 0.71 20.35
C GLU A 40 5.62 0.01 20.20
N ILE A 41 5.23 -0.79 21.20
CA ILE A 41 3.93 -1.50 21.21
C ILE A 41 2.75 -0.54 21.20
N ASN A 42 2.82 0.53 22.00
CA ASN A 42 1.75 1.54 22.04
C ASN A 42 1.64 2.31 20.72
N THR A 43 2.78 2.58 20.08
CA THR A 43 2.84 3.25 18.77
C THR A 43 2.21 2.35 17.71
N GLY A 44 2.60 1.07 17.65
CA GLY A 44 1.99 0.08 16.77
C GLY A 44 0.47 0.01 16.91
N ARG A 45 -0.03 -0.05 18.14
CA ARG A 45 -1.47 -0.09 18.42
C ARG A 45 -2.22 1.15 17.93
N SER A 46 -1.62 2.34 18.07
CA SER A 46 -2.22 3.59 17.59
C SER A 46 -2.26 3.64 16.05
N GLU A 47 -1.17 3.25 15.40
CA GLU A 47 -1.07 3.26 13.94
C GLU A 47 -1.92 2.16 13.29
N ASP A 48 -2.10 0.99 13.92
CA ASP A 48 -3.01 -0.08 13.45
C ASP A 48 -4.43 0.45 13.21
N GLN A 49 -4.94 1.33 14.08
CA GLN A 49 -6.27 1.92 13.91
C GLN A 49 -6.39 2.81 12.67
N LYS A 50 -5.28 3.45 12.25
CA LYS A 50 -5.24 4.28 11.04
C LYS A 50 -5.06 3.40 9.81
N VAL A 51 -4.11 2.46 9.87
CA VAL A 51 -3.85 1.52 8.78
C VAL A 51 -5.09 0.72 8.44
N ARG A 52 -5.86 0.20 9.41
CA ARG A 52 -7.10 -0.54 9.14
C ARG A 52 -8.21 0.29 8.48
N LYS A 53 -8.17 1.62 8.56
CA LYS A 53 -9.10 2.50 7.82
C LYS A 53 -8.68 2.66 6.37
N GLU A 54 -7.38 2.68 6.10
CA GLU A 54 -6.83 2.79 4.75
C GLU A 54 -6.76 1.43 4.03
N TYR A 55 -6.47 0.38 4.78
CA TYR A 55 -6.31 -1.01 4.36
C TYR A 55 -7.27 -1.88 5.16
N PRO A 56 -8.57 -1.90 4.79
CA PRO A 56 -9.56 -2.69 5.50
C PRO A 56 -9.22 -4.19 5.44
N PRO A 57 -9.57 -4.98 6.47
CA PRO A 57 -9.41 -6.44 6.42
C PRO A 57 -10.08 -7.06 5.19
N TYR A 58 -9.38 -7.99 4.53
CA TYR A 58 -9.99 -8.80 3.48
C TYR A 58 -10.99 -9.80 4.09
N ASN A 59 -12.20 -9.85 3.53
CA ASN A 59 -13.32 -10.62 4.06
C ASN A 59 -13.24 -12.11 3.67
N ASP A 60 -12.29 -12.82 4.27
CA ASP A 60 -12.14 -14.27 4.14
C ASP A 60 -11.56 -14.86 5.44
N ALA A 61 -12.42 -15.41 6.28
CA ALA A 61 -12.01 -15.94 7.58
C ALA A 61 -11.04 -17.13 7.49
N ALA A 62 -11.12 -17.93 6.42
CA ALA A 62 -10.24 -19.08 6.24
C ALA A 62 -8.82 -18.63 5.85
N LEU A 63 -8.72 -17.71 4.89
CA LEU A 63 -7.44 -17.11 4.49
C LEU A 63 -6.81 -16.32 5.64
N GLN A 64 -7.59 -15.53 6.39
CA GLN A 64 -7.07 -14.81 7.56
C GLN A 64 -6.46 -15.76 8.59
N ARG A 65 -7.16 -16.84 8.93
CA ARG A 65 -6.65 -17.84 9.88
C ARG A 65 -5.39 -18.52 9.34
N TYR A 66 -5.39 -18.92 8.07
CA TYR A 66 -4.24 -19.57 7.44
C TYR A 66 -2.97 -18.69 7.48
N VAL A 67 -3.08 -17.43 7.06
CA VAL A 67 -1.97 -16.46 7.09
C VAL A 67 -1.52 -16.20 8.53
N ASN A 68 -2.46 -16.05 9.47
CA ASN A 68 -2.10 -15.86 10.87
C ASN A 68 -1.39 -17.09 11.45
N ASP A 69 -1.88 -18.30 11.24
CA ASP A 69 -1.27 -19.52 11.79
C ASP A 69 0.15 -19.72 11.25
N LEU A 70 0.37 -19.46 9.96
CA LEU A 70 1.70 -19.48 9.35
C LEU A 70 2.61 -18.38 9.95
N GLY A 71 2.12 -17.14 10.04
CA GLY A 71 2.86 -16.03 10.61
C GLY A 71 3.26 -16.28 12.06
N GLN A 72 2.34 -16.80 12.89
CA GLN A 72 2.60 -17.16 14.28
C GLN A 72 3.66 -18.28 14.40
N ARG A 73 3.65 -19.26 13.48
CA ARG A 73 4.68 -20.32 13.43
C ARG A 73 6.06 -19.72 13.18
N LEU A 74 6.19 -18.79 12.22
CA LEU A 74 7.44 -18.09 11.91
C LEU A 74 7.88 -17.19 13.07
N ALA A 75 6.97 -16.41 13.64
CA ALA A 75 7.24 -15.49 14.73
C ALA A 75 7.78 -16.21 15.99
N LYS A 76 7.24 -17.39 16.32
CA LYS A 76 7.73 -18.23 17.42
C LYS A 76 9.17 -18.74 17.22
N ALA A 77 9.63 -18.84 15.97
CA ALA A 77 11.00 -19.21 15.64
C ALA A 77 11.96 -18.00 15.52
N SER A 78 11.42 -16.77 15.64
CA SER A 78 12.18 -15.53 15.52
C SER A 78 12.98 -15.18 16.78
N HIS A 79 13.90 -14.22 16.66
CA HIS A 79 14.65 -13.72 17.81
C HIS A 79 13.80 -12.87 18.79
N ARG A 80 12.55 -12.54 18.43
CA ARG A 80 11.57 -11.84 19.31
C ARG A 80 10.31 -12.67 19.51
N ALA A 81 10.44 -13.97 19.79
CA ALA A 81 9.30 -14.89 19.98
C ALA A 81 8.32 -14.50 21.12
N GLY A 82 8.75 -13.67 22.07
CA GLY A 82 7.90 -13.16 23.17
C GLY A 82 6.98 -11.98 22.80
N LEU A 83 7.17 -11.37 21.62
CA LEU A 83 6.32 -10.26 21.17
C LEU A 83 4.96 -10.80 20.70
N GLN A 84 3.88 -10.05 20.93
CA GLN A 84 2.55 -10.40 20.44
C GLN A 84 2.38 -9.96 18.98
N TYR A 85 2.60 -10.88 18.05
CA TYR A 85 2.41 -10.60 16.62
C TYR A 85 0.93 -10.66 16.21
N GLN A 86 0.57 -9.82 15.25
CA GLN A 86 -0.74 -9.82 14.59
C GLN A 86 -0.52 -9.82 13.08
N PHE A 87 -1.14 -10.75 12.38
CA PHE A 87 -1.06 -10.86 10.92
C PHE A 87 -2.44 -10.58 10.34
N LEU A 88 -2.50 -9.72 9.33
CA LEU A 88 -3.77 -9.34 8.70
C LEU A 88 -3.65 -9.31 7.18
N VAL A 89 -4.52 -10.05 6.50
CA VAL A 89 -4.73 -9.87 5.06
C VAL A 89 -5.61 -8.64 4.85
N VAL A 90 -5.17 -7.70 4.03
CA VAL A 90 -5.90 -6.47 3.73
C VAL A 90 -6.44 -6.47 2.29
N ASP A 91 -7.64 -5.91 2.13
CA ASP A 91 -8.31 -5.74 0.85
C ASP A 91 -7.63 -4.59 0.08
N SER A 92 -6.50 -4.89 -0.55
CA SER A 92 -5.80 -3.97 -1.43
C SER A 92 -5.20 -4.71 -2.61
N ARG A 93 -5.41 -4.15 -3.80
CA ARG A 93 -4.85 -4.66 -5.06
C ARG A 93 -3.36 -4.39 -5.22
N GLN A 94 -2.81 -3.50 -4.40
CA GLN A 94 -1.38 -3.19 -4.41
C GLN A 94 -0.61 -4.45 -4.09
N VAL A 95 0.50 -4.70 -4.78
CA VAL A 95 1.40 -5.81 -4.45
C VAL A 95 2.28 -5.34 -3.29
N ASN A 96 1.86 -5.59 -2.05
CA ASN A 96 2.57 -5.10 -0.88
C ASN A 96 2.42 -5.98 0.38
N ALA A 97 3.39 -5.87 1.29
CA ALA A 97 3.32 -6.31 2.68
C ALA A 97 4.16 -5.31 3.49
N PHE A 98 3.82 -5.12 4.76
CA PHE A 98 4.55 -4.19 5.61
C PHE A 98 4.32 -4.50 7.09
N ALA A 99 5.27 -4.09 7.91
CA ALA A 99 5.20 -4.20 9.36
C ALA A 99 5.15 -2.83 10.05
N LEU A 100 4.33 -2.74 11.10
CA LEU A 100 4.37 -1.64 12.05
C LEU A 100 5.17 -2.04 13.30
N PRO A 101 5.67 -1.06 14.07
CA PRO A 101 6.20 -1.28 15.42
C PRO A 101 5.31 -2.21 16.25
N GLY A 102 5.90 -3.06 17.10
CA GLY A 102 5.13 -3.85 18.06
C GLY A 102 4.46 -5.10 17.50
N GLY A 103 4.80 -5.53 16.28
CA GLY A 103 4.43 -6.86 15.77
C GLY A 103 3.19 -6.93 14.89
N TYR A 104 2.69 -5.81 14.36
CA TYR A 104 1.60 -5.82 13.38
C TYR A 104 2.16 -5.98 11.99
N ILE A 105 1.72 -6.99 11.26
CA ILE A 105 2.17 -7.31 9.90
C ILE A 105 0.94 -7.41 9.00
N TYR A 106 0.96 -6.66 7.91
CA TYR A 106 -0.12 -6.62 6.93
C TYR A 106 0.36 -7.20 5.62
N ILE A 107 -0.49 -8.00 4.99
CA ILE A 107 -0.25 -8.53 3.65
C ILE A 107 -1.43 -8.20 2.76
N THR A 108 -1.16 -7.63 1.59
CA THR A 108 -2.21 -7.30 0.64
C THR A 108 -2.69 -8.53 -0.13
N ARG A 109 -3.97 -8.60 -0.49
CA ARG A 109 -4.43 -9.60 -1.47
C ARG A 109 -3.72 -9.47 -2.82
N GLY A 110 -3.25 -8.26 -3.16
CA GLY A 110 -2.45 -8.00 -4.35
C GLY A 110 -1.20 -8.87 -4.40
N ILE A 111 -0.36 -8.89 -3.37
CA ILE A 111 0.83 -9.76 -3.40
C ILE A 111 0.47 -11.24 -3.38
N LEU A 112 -0.54 -11.65 -2.60
CA LEU A 112 -0.99 -13.05 -2.56
C LEU A 112 -1.34 -13.59 -3.95
N SER A 113 -1.80 -12.74 -4.87
CA SER A 113 -2.13 -13.15 -6.25
C SER A 113 -0.89 -13.53 -7.09
N TYR A 114 0.30 -13.05 -6.73
CA TYR A 114 1.57 -13.36 -7.41
C TYR A 114 2.34 -14.52 -6.77
N LEU A 115 2.08 -14.81 -5.49
CA LEU A 115 2.71 -15.94 -4.81
C LEU A 115 2.15 -17.27 -5.31
N ASN A 116 2.99 -18.28 -5.39
CA ASN A 116 2.68 -19.57 -5.97
C ASN A 116 2.89 -20.75 -5.00
N SER A 117 3.24 -20.47 -3.74
CA SER A 117 3.42 -21.49 -2.72
C SER A 117 3.31 -20.93 -1.29
N GLU A 118 3.06 -21.80 -0.31
CA GLU A 118 3.09 -21.42 1.11
C GLU A 118 4.51 -20.98 1.51
N ALA A 119 5.56 -21.57 0.93
CA ALA A 119 6.92 -21.15 1.19
C ALA A 119 7.21 -19.72 0.71
N GLU A 120 6.65 -19.30 -0.43
CA GLU A 120 6.74 -17.90 -0.89
C GLU A 120 5.95 -16.94 0.03
N LEU A 121 4.78 -17.35 0.53
CA LEU A 121 4.08 -16.60 1.57
C LEU A 121 4.91 -16.52 2.86
N ALA A 122 5.51 -17.63 3.28
CA ALA A 122 6.39 -17.68 4.44
C ALA A 122 7.60 -16.77 4.25
N ALA A 123 8.18 -16.71 3.05
CA ALA A 123 9.28 -15.80 2.71
C ALA A 123 8.89 -14.33 2.92
N VAL A 124 7.74 -13.91 2.39
CA VAL A 124 7.23 -12.55 2.60
C VAL A 124 7.02 -12.26 4.09
N LEU A 125 6.32 -13.14 4.82
CA LEU A 125 6.08 -12.95 6.25
C LEU A 125 7.36 -12.99 7.08
N GLY A 126 8.31 -13.86 6.74
CA GLY A 126 9.60 -14.00 7.40
C GLY A 126 10.45 -12.75 7.26
N HIS A 127 10.45 -12.12 6.08
CA HIS A 127 11.09 -10.83 5.83
C HIS A 127 10.50 -9.73 6.73
N GLU A 128 9.17 -9.59 6.77
CA GLU A 128 8.49 -8.61 7.63
C GLU A 128 8.75 -8.86 9.13
N ILE A 129 8.76 -10.12 9.56
CA ILE A 129 9.16 -10.50 10.93
C ILE A 129 10.62 -10.10 11.18
N GLY A 130 11.50 -10.22 10.18
CA GLY A 130 12.88 -9.73 10.21
C GLY A 130 12.96 -8.25 10.56
N HIS A 131 12.18 -7.41 9.87
CA HIS A 131 12.08 -5.97 10.18
C HIS A 131 11.62 -5.68 11.61
N VAL A 132 10.58 -6.37 12.09
CA VAL A 132 10.09 -6.22 13.47
C VAL A 132 11.14 -6.69 14.48
N THR A 133 11.82 -7.80 14.18
CA THR A 133 12.81 -8.40 15.06
C THR A 133 14.01 -7.45 15.25
N ALA A 134 14.54 -6.93 14.14
CA ALA A 134 15.64 -5.97 14.14
C ALA A 134 15.20 -4.53 14.49
N ARG A 135 13.90 -4.31 14.71
CA ARG A 135 13.31 -3.01 15.08
C ARG A 135 13.60 -1.89 14.07
N HIS A 136 13.62 -2.19 12.77
CA HIS A 136 14.03 -1.23 11.74
C HIS A 136 13.17 0.03 11.70
N SER A 137 11.84 -0.09 11.87
CA SER A 137 10.94 1.06 11.96
C SER A 137 11.30 1.97 13.13
N VAL A 138 11.65 1.40 14.30
CA VAL A 138 12.11 2.16 15.47
C VAL A 138 13.43 2.87 15.20
N GLN A 139 14.38 2.20 14.54
CA GLN A 139 15.66 2.81 14.16
C GLN A 139 15.45 3.98 13.20
N GLN A 140 14.56 3.83 12.21
CA GLN A 140 14.23 4.88 11.25
C GLN A 140 13.51 6.07 11.89
N ILE A 141 12.55 5.81 12.79
CA ILE A 141 11.89 6.87 13.59
C ILE A 141 12.92 7.60 14.44
N SER A 142 13.87 6.87 15.05
CA SER A 142 14.91 7.45 15.90
C SER A 142 15.87 8.31 15.07
N ALA A 143 16.28 7.85 13.89
CA ALA A 143 17.11 8.61 12.96
C ALA A 143 16.39 9.87 12.46
N ALA A 144 15.12 9.78 12.07
CA ALA A 144 14.33 10.93 11.64
C ALA A 144 14.13 11.94 12.79
N THR A 145 13.89 11.46 14.01
CA THR A 145 13.80 12.31 15.20
C THR A 145 15.13 13.00 15.47
N ALA A 146 16.26 12.28 15.40
CA ALA A 146 17.58 12.87 15.60
C ALA A 146 17.93 13.91 14.53
N ALA A 147 17.60 13.65 13.25
CA ALA A 147 17.79 14.62 12.16
C ALA A 147 16.96 15.89 12.39
N ASN A 148 15.70 15.74 12.80
CA ASN A 148 14.82 16.86 13.12
C ASN A 148 15.28 17.62 14.37
N VAL A 149 15.78 16.92 15.41
CA VAL A 149 16.37 17.56 16.60
C VAL A 149 17.68 18.25 16.26
N GLY A 150 18.54 17.69 15.41
CA GLY A 150 19.75 18.34 14.90
C GLY A 150 19.43 19.62 14.11
N ALA A 151 18.39 19.57 13.27
CA ALA A 151 17.83 20.76 12.62
C ALA A 151 17.20 21.74 13.62
N SER A 152 16.65 21.26 14.74
CA SER A 152 16.07 22.08 15.80
C SER A 152 17.13 22.69 16.73
N VAL A 153 18.32 22.10 16.88
CA VAL A 153 19.45 22.73 17.56
C VAL A 153 19.98 23.91 16.74
N LEU A 154 19.90 23.85 15.40
CA LEU A 154 20.05 25.05 14.55
C LEU A 154 18.92 26.07 14.78
N GLN A 155 17.72 25.65 15.17
CA GLN A 155 16.62 26.54 15.56
C GLN A 155 16.71 27.05 17.00
N ILE A 156 17.56 26.51 17.89
CA ILE A 156 17.84 27.13 19.20
C ILE A 156 18.54 28.49 19.03
N LEU A 157 19.07 28.79 17.83
CA LEU A 157 19.46 30.15 17.44
C LEU A 157 18.27 31.09 17.13
N VAL A 158 17.03 30.58 17.05
CA VAL A 158 15.80 31.33 16.67
C VAL A 158 14.59 30.92 17.54
N PRO A 159 14.22 31.68 18.60
CA PRO A 159 13.35 31.20 19.70
C PRO A 159 11.85 30.94 19.43
N GLN A 160 11.36 30.94 18.19
CA GLN A 160 9.93 31.13 17.91
C GLN A 160 9.10 29.85 17.67
N VAL A 161 9.66 28.64 17.83
CA VAL A 161 9.01 27.40 17.38
C VAL A 161 8.85 26.38 18.52
N ARG A 162 8.01 26.66 19.53
CA ARG A 162 7.80 25.74 20.68
C ARG A 162 6.51 24.91 20.65
N ASN A 163 5.57 25.21 19.75
CA ASN A 163 4.24 24.58 19.71
C ASN A 163 4.06 23.55 18.57
N ALA A 164 5.11 23.23 17.81
CA ALA A 164 5.02 22.39 16.59
C ALA A 164 5.38 20.90 16.79
N ALA A 165 5.82 20.49 17.98
CA ALA A 165 6.45 19.17 18.18
C ALA A 165 5.49 17.96 18.05
N GLY A 166 4.21 18.12 18.41
CA GLY A 166 3.21 17.04 18.35
C GLY A 166 2.77 16.69 16.93
N ASP A 167 2.49 17.70 16.10
CA ASP A 167 2.10 17.52 14.69
C ASP A 167 3.30 17.11 13.82
N LEU A 168 4.53 17.49 14.20
CA LEU A 168 5.75 17.05 13.51
C LEU A 168 5.96 15.54 13.68
N LEU A 169 5.75 15.01 14.88
CA LEU A 169 5.99 13.59 15.17
C LEU A 169 5.03 12.67 14.39
N VAL A 170 3.77 13.07 14.23
CA VAL A 170 2.75 12.30 13.48
C VAL A 170 3.05 12.29 11.97
N ASN A 171 3.49 13.42 11.41
CA ASN A 171 3.87 13.51 9.99
C ASN A 171 5.20 12.79 9.69
N VAL A 172 6.16 12.83 10.63
CA VAL A 172 7.43 12.09 10.54
C VAL A 172 7.19 10.59 10.67
N LEU A 173 6.32 10.15 11.58
CA LEU A 173 5.96 8.75 11.74
C LEU A 173 5.22 8.19 10.52
N GLY A 174 4.24 8.93 9.99
CA GLY A 174 3.52 8.56 8.77
C GLY A 174 4.45 8.46 7.55
N ASN A 175 5.33 9.44 7.36
CA ASN A 175 6.31 9.40 6.25
C ASN A 175 7.39 8.34 6.47
N ALA A 176 7.86 8.11 7.70
CA ALA A 176 8.88 7.10 8.01
C ALA A 176 8.35 5.67 7.80
N LEU A 177 7.14 5.38 8.27
CA LEU A 177 6.46 4.08 8.08
C LEU A 177 6.12 3.78 6.61
N LEU A 178 5.99 4.82 5.78
CA LEU A 178 5.73 4.71 4.34
C LEU A 178 7.02 4.83 3.51
N SER A 179 8.14 5.22 4.11
CA SER A 179 9.41 5.38 3.41
C SER A 179 10.23 4.10 3.44
N GLY A 180 11.05 3.96 2.42
CA GLY A 180 11.96 2.83 2.33
C GLY A 180 12.95 2.65 3.45
N TYR A 181 13.31 1.39 3.68
CA TYR A 181 14.42 1.04 4.55
C TYR A 181 15.74 1.08 3.77
N GLY A 182 16.82 1.39 4.47
CA GLY A 182 18.15 1.39 3.88
C GLY A 182 18.61 -0.02 3.51
N ARG A 183 19.52 -0.13 2.54
CA ARG A 183 20.09 -1.40 2.06
C ARG A 183 20.54 -2.37 3.17
N GLU A 184 21.16 -1.85 4.23
CA GLU A 184 21.60 -2.65 5.39
C GLU A 184 20.43 -3.35 6.10
N HIS A 185 19.33 -2.62 6.33
CA HIS A 185 18.12 -3.18 6.95
C HIS A 185 17.49 -4.26 6.06
N GLU A 186 17.57 -4.11 4.75
CA GLU A 186 17.06 -5.10 3.79
C GLU A 186 17.85 -6.39 3.81
N LEU A 187 19.16 -6.27 3.76
CA LEU A 187 20.07 -7.40 3.90
C LEU A 187 19.85 -8.14 5.21
N GLU A 188 19.69 -7.41 6.32
CA GLU A 188 19.43 -8.00 7.62
C GLU A 188 18.07 -8.73 7.65
N ALA A 189 17.02 -8.14 7.07
CA ALA A 189 15.68 -8.73 7.03
C ALA A 189 15.60 -9.94 6.09
N ASP A 190 16.24 -9.90 4.93
CA ASP A 190 16.33 -11.03 3.99
C ASP A 190 17.07 -12.21 4.63
N ARG A 191 18.18 -11.94 5.34
CA ARG A 191 18.93 -12.96 6.09
C ARG A 191 18.08 -13.58 7.20
N LEU A 192 17.40 -12.75 8.00
CA LEU A 192 16.53 -13.21 9.09
C LEU A 192 15.33 -13.99 8.56
N GLY A 193 14.71 -13.54 7.47
CA GLY A 193 13.63 -14.24 6.80
C GLY A 193 14.07 -15.64 6.38
N ALA A 194 15.18 -15.75 5.64
CA ALA A 194 15.73 -17.04 5.24
C ALA A 194 16.03 -17.98 6.43
N GLU A 195 16.56 -17.42 7.52
CA GLU A 195 16.79 -18.15 8.77
C GLU A 195 15.48 -18.69 9.38
N TYR A 196 14.42 -17.87 9.43
CA TYR A 196 13.12 -18.27 9.97
C TYR A 196 12.42 -19.32 9.11
N LEU A 197 12.58 -19.26 7.79
CA LEU A 197 12.11 -20.30 6.87
C LEU A 197 12.81 -21.62 7.19
N ALA A 198 14.14 -21.61 7.26
CA ALA A 198 14.93 -22.81 7.56
C ALA A 198 14.55 -23.42 8.91
N ARG A 199 14.44 -22.59 9.97
CA ARG A 199 14.04 -23.01 11.32
C ARG A 199 12.64 -23.62 11.39
N THR A 200 11.75 -23.27 10.46
CA THR A 200 10.36 -23.74 10.42
C THR A 200 10.10 -24.78 9.33
N GLY A 201 11.15 -25.30 8.69
CA GLY A 201 11.05 -26.39 7.71
C GLY A 201 10.76 -25.94 6.27
N TYR A 202 10.65 -24.64 5.99
CA TYR A 202 10.43 -24.12 4.64
C TYR A 202 11.73 -23.96 3.87
N ASP A 203 11.66 -24.11 2.55
CA ASP A 203 12.78 -23.88 1.63
C ASP A 203 13.17 -22.39 1.61
N PRO A 204 14.37 -22.00 2.08
CA PRO A 204 14.83 -20.60 2.05
C PRO A 204 14.94 -20.02 0.64
N GLN A 205 15.06 -20.87 -0.39
CA GLN A 205 15.08 -20.43 -1.80
C GLN A 205 13.74 -19.80 -2.22
N ALA A 206 12.68 -19.95 -1.44
CA ALA A 206 11.42 -19.23 -1.66
C ALA A 206 11.61 -17.70 -1.63
N MET A 207 12.60 -17.17 -0.88
CA MET A 207 12.94 -15.74 -0.91
C MET A 207 13.32 -15.28 -2.32
N ILE A 208 14.11 -16.09 -3.04
CA ILE A 208 14.54 -15.79 -4.42
C ILE A 208 13.34 -15.83 -5.36
N LYS A 209 12.42 -16.78 -5.18
CA LYS A 209 11.19 -16.89 -5.99
C LYS A 209 10.30 -15.66 -5.84
N VAL A 210 10.17 -15.14 -4.62
CA VAL A 210 9.41 -13.91 -4.36
C VAL A 210 10.03 -12.74 -5.13
N VAL A 211 11.34 -12.49 -4.97
CA VAL A 211 12.04 -11.40 -5.69
C VAL A 211 11.92 -11.57 -7.20
N GLY A 212 12.04 -12.79 -7.72
CA GLY A 212 11.82 -13.10 -9.14
C GLY A 212 10.42 -12.75 -9.61
N ALA A 213 9.37 -13.13 -8.89
CA ALA A 213 7.99 -12.82 -9.24
C ALA A 213 7.72 -11.30 -9.32
N LEU A 214 8.42 -10.52 -8.51
CA LEU A 214 8.30 -9.06 -8.49
C LEU A 214 9.07 -8.40 -9.62
N LYS A 215 10.26 -8.93 -9.95
CA LYS A 215 10.99 -8.54 -11.15
C LYS A 215 10.17 -8.83 -12.41
N ASP A 216 9.54 -10.00 -12.48
CA ASP A 216 8.66 -10.36 -13.60
C ASP A 216 7.47 -9.40 -13.71
N GLN A 217 6.87 -9.02 -12.59
CA GLN A 217 5.79 -8.03 -12.56
C GLN A 217 6.26 -6.64 -13.04
N GLU A 218 7.44 -6.20 -12.61
CA GLU A 218 8.05 -4.94 -13.02
C GLU A 218 8.32 -4.92 -14.53
N LEU A 219 9.00 -5.95 -15.05
CA LEU A 219 9.32 -6.10 -16.46
C LEU A 219 8.06 -6.14 -17.32
N PHE A 220 7.05 -6.86 -16.88
CA PHE A 220 5.77 -6.94 -17.57
C PHE A 220 5.01 -5.60 -17.54
N ASP A 221 4.98 -4.87 -16.41
CA ASP A 221 4.35 -3.54 -16.40
C ASP A 221 5.08 -2.57 -17.32
N ALA A 222 6.41 -2.65 -17.43
CA ALA A 222 7.18 -1.85 -18.37
C ALA A 222 6.82 -2.16 -19.84
N GLU A 223 6.59 -3.43 -20.17
CA GLU A 223 6.11 -3.83 -21.50
C GLU A 223 4.71 -3.25 -21.79
N VAL A 224 3.77 -3.45 -20.86
CA VAL A 224 2.41 -2.90 -20.95
C VAL A 224 2.45 -1.38 -21.08
N ALA A 225 3.29 -0.72 -20.28
CA ALA A 225 3.44 0.73 -20.27
C ALA A 225 3.91 1.27 -21.62
N LYS A 226 4.94 0.63 -22.19
CA LYS A 226 5.46 0.95 -23.51
C LYS A 226 4.40 0.79 -24.59
N ALA A 227 3.64 -0.32 -24.56
CA ALA A 227 2.54 -0.57 -25.49
C ALA A 227 1.37 0.43 -25.33
N GLU A 228 1.24 1.03 -24.16
CA GLU A 228 0.25 2.07 -23.83
C GLU A 228 0.74 3.50 -24.06
N GLY A 229 2.01 3.70 -24.42
CA GLY A 229 2.60 5.04 -24.51
C GLY A 229 2.60 5.78 -23.18
N ARG A 230 2.62 5.05 -22.06
CA ARG A 230 2.69 5.60 -20.69
C ARG A 230 4.01 5.26 -20.04
N GLU A 231 4.37 6.00 -19.01
CA GLU A 231 5.45 5.61 -18.11
C GLU A 231 5.08 4.32 -17.36
N PRO A 232 6.05 3.42 -17.12
CA PRO A 232 5.87 2.29 -16.22
C PRO A 232 5.35 2.78 -14.87
N ARG A 233 4.50 1.97 -14.26
CA ARG A 233 4.15 2.17 -12.86
C ARG A 233 5.45 1.91 -12.10
N ALA A 234 6.09 2.99 -11.63
CA ALA A 234 7.08 2.85 -10.58
C ALA A 234 6.44 2.01 -9.49
N TYR A 235 6.94 0.79 -9.32
CA TYR A 235 6.43 -0.12 -8.31
C TYR A 235 6.63 0.60 -6.98
N HIS A 236 5.52 0.88 -6.28
CA HIS A 236 5.47 1.63 -5.01
C HIS A 236 5.19 0.72 -3.79
N GLY A 237 5.16 -0.61 -3.98
CA GLY A 237 4.89 -1.62 -2.94
C GLY A 237 6.14 -2.12 -2.24
N LEU A 238 6.15 -3.41 -1.81
CA LEU A 238 7.09 -4.16 -0.94
C LEU A 238 8.62 -4.03 -1.28
N PHE A 239 8.95 -3.28 -2.33
CA PHE A 239 10.27 -3.07 -2.95
C PHE A 239 10.50 -1.63 -3.43
N ALA A 240 9.50 -0.76 -3.41
CA ALA A 240 9.67 0.67 -3.69
C ALA A 240 10.30 1.44 -2.55
N SER A 241 10.08 0.90 -1.36
CA SER A 241 10.76 1.19 -0.14
C SER A 241 12.18 0.55 -0.10
N HIS A 242 12.68 -0.05 -1.18
CA HIS A 242 13.87 -0.91 -1.17
C HIS A 242 14.73 -0.66 -2.43
N PRO A 243 16.02 -1.07 -2.47
CA PRO A 243 16.88 -0.89 -3.65
C PRO A 243 16.39 -1.70 -4.87
N ASP A 244 16.92 -1.37 -6.05
CA ASP A 244 16.60 -2.04 -7.33
C ASP A 244 16.66 -3.58 -7.24
N ASN A 245 15.67 -4.23 -7.86
CA ASN A 245 15.42 -5.68 -7.78
C ASN A 245 16.65 -6.51 -8.21
N ASP A 246 17.50 -6.02 -9.11
CA ASP A 246 18.66 -6.77 -9.60
C ASP A 246 19.75 -6.89 -8.54
N THR A 247 19.98 -5.81 -7.78
CA THR A 247 20.94 -5.82 -6.66
C THR A 247 20.43 -6.71 -5.54
N ARG A 248 19.15 -6.57 -5.20
CA ARG A 248 18.53 -7.35 -4.13
C ARG A 248 18.47 -8.84 -4.47
N LEU A 249 18.27 -9.23 -5.74
CA LEU A 249 18.30 -10.63 -6.15
C LEU A 249 19.66 -11.28 -5.86
N GLN A 250 20.77 -10.60 -6.18
CA GLN A 250 22.12 -11.09 -5.87
C GLN A 250 22.34 -11.24 -4.36
N GLU A 251 21.82 -10.28 -3.59
CA GLU A 251 21.93 -10.24 -2.15
C GLU A 251 21.12 -11.35 -1.47
N VAL A 252 19.86 -11.54 -1.88
CA VAL A 252 18.99 -12.61 -1.38
C VAL A 252 19.54 -13.98 -1.73
N VAL A 253 20.11 -14.18 -2.93
CA VAL A 253 20.78 -15.43 -3.29
C VAL A 253 21.92 -15.74 -2.32
N ARG A 254 22.74 -14.73 -1.99
CA ARG A 254 23.85 -14.89 -1.04
C ARG A 254 23.36 -15.19 0.38
N GLU A 255 22.35 -14.48 0.86
CA GLU A 255 21.87 -14.64 2.24
C GLU A 255 21.05 -15.91 2.42
N ALA A 256 20.13 -16.21 1.51
CA ALA A 256 19.33 -17.44 1.54
C ALA A 256 20.18 -18.70 1.34
N GLY A 257 21.24 -18.63 0.53
CA GLY A 257 22.18 -19.73 0.32
C GLY A 257 22.98 -20.14 1.57
N LYS A 258 22.97 -19.34 2.65
CA LYS A 258 23.60 -19.69 3.93
C LYS A 258 22.75 -20.66 4.76
N PHE A 259 21.49 -20.83 4.40
CA PHE A 259 20.53 -21.63 5.15
C PHE A 259 20.02 -22.77 4.29
N SER A 260 19.77 -23.91 4.93
CA SER A 260 19.11 -25.05 4.30
C SER A 260 18.06 -25.59 5.26
N SER A 261 17.00 -26.19 4.69
CA SER A 261 15.99 -26.90 5.45
C SER A 261 16.09 -28.38 5.16
N ALA A 262 15.94 -29.22 6.19
CA ALA A 262 15.87 -30.67 6.00
C ALA A 262 14.57 -31.08 5.31
N GLU A 263 13.48 -30.35 5.55
CA GLU A 263 12.15 -30.70 5.05
C GLU A 263 11.82 -30.05 3.70
N ASN A 264 12.45 -28.91 3.39
CA ASN A 264 12.22 -28.14 2.15
C ASN A 264 10.74 -28.00 1.79
N ARG A 265 9.90 -27.67 2.78
CA ARG A 265 8.46 -27.49 2.60
C ARG A 265 8.21 -26.38 1.58
N ILE A 266 7.38 -26.68 0.58
CA ILE A 266 6.89 -25.72 -0.43
C ILE A 266 5.38 -25.50 -0.27
N ASN A 267 4.61 -26.58 -0.15
CA ASN A 267 3.14 -26.58 0.04
C ASN A 267 2.37 -25.74 -1.00
N ARG A 268 2.73 -25.88 -2.28
CA ARG A 268 2.07 -25.18 -3.41
C ARG A 268 0.57 -25.45 -3.49
N GLU A 269 0.19 -26.73 -3.58
CA GLU A 269 -1.21 -27.10 -3.80
C GLU A 269 -2.13 -26.68 -2.65
N GLU A 270 -1.63 -26.71 -1.41
CA GLU A 270 -2.40 -26.26 -0.25
C GLU A 270 -2.61 -24.75 -0.27
N PHE A 271 -1.54 -23.98 -0.52
CA PHE A 271 -1.63 -22.53 -0.65
C PHE A 271 -2.62 -22.11 -1.75
N LEU A 272 -2.59 -22.79 -2.90
CA LEU A 272 -3.46 -22.45 -4.03
C LEU A 272 -4.96 -22.59 -3.69
N LYS A 273 -5.35 -23.45 -2.76
CA LYS A 273 -6.75 -23.55 -2.29
C LYS A 273 -7.23 -22.27 -1.60
N TYR A 274 -6.35 -21.57 -0.89
CA TYR A 274 -6.70 -20.35 -0.15
C TYR A 274 -6.76 -19.11 -1.04
N VAL A 275 -6.14 -19.15 -2.22
CA VAL A 275 -6.21 -18.05 -3.20
C VAL A 275 -7.21 -18.32 -4.33
N ASP A 276 -7.76 -19.54 -4.44
CA ASP A 276 -8.90 -19.82 -5.31
C ASP A 276 -10.09 -18.94 -4.90
N ARG A 277 -10.75 -18.32 -5.89
CA ARG A 277 -11.85 -17.36 -5.72
C ARG A 277 -11.46 -16.02 -5.06
N MET A 278 -10.19 -15.79 -4.72
CA MET A 278 -9.75 -14.50 -4.20
C MET A 278 -9.99 -13.38 -5.23
N ILE A 279 -10.45 -12.22 -4.77
CA ILE A 279 -10.67 -11.05 -5.64
C ILE A 279 -9.34 -10.60 -6.26
N PHE A 280 -9.33 -10.52 -7.58
CA PHE A 280 -8.22 -10.03 -8.40
C PHE A 280 -8.48 -8.58 -8.83
N ALA A 281 -7.43 -7.75 -8.85
CA ALA A 281 -7.52 -6.31 -9.20
C ALA A 281 -8.48 -5.51 -8.29
N ASP A 282 -9.53 -4.86 -8.78
CA ASP A 282 -10.37 -3.99 -7.93
C ASP A 282 -11.42 -4.78 -7.12
N SER A 283 -11.72 -4.34 -5.89
CA SER A 283 -12.77 -4.93 -5.05
C SER A 283 -14.05 -4.10 -5.08
N PRO A 284 -15.25 -4.71 -4.99
CA PRO A 284 -16.51 -3.95 -5.00
C PRO A 284 -16.64 -2.94 -3.85
N GLN A 285 -16.01 -3.23 -2.71
CA GLN A 285 -15.96 -2.38 -1.52
C GLN A 285 -15.23 -1.06 -1.79
N GLN A 286 -14.25 -1.08 -2.69
CA GLN A 286 -13.48 0.10 -3.12
C GLN A 286 -14.00 0.66 -4.45
N GLY A 287 -15.01 0.04 -5.04
CA GLY A 287 -15.42 0.25 -6.42
C GLY A 287 -14.47 -0.41 -7.43
N ILE A 288 -14.92 -0.54 -8.66
CA ILE A 288 -14.22 -1.22 -9.75
C ILE A 288 -13.98 -0.23 -10.87
N VAL A 289 -12.72 -0.11 -11.32
CA VAL A 289 -12.36 0.73 -12.45
C VAL A 289 -12.27 -0.13 -13.71
N ARG A 290 -13.10 0.18 -14.70
CA ARG A 290 -13.09 -0.44 -16.03
C ARG A 290 -13.28 0.64 -17.08
N ASP A 291 -12.45 0.63 -18.11
CA ASP A 291 -12.49 1.62 -19.21
C ASP A 291 -12.52 3.07 -18.70
N ASN A 292 -11.67 3.35 -17.71
CA ASN A 292 -11.58 4.63 -17.00
C ASN A 292 -12.88 5.10 -16.32
N ALA A 293 -13.88 4.24 -16.17
CA ALA A 293 -15.06 4.50 -15.35
C ALA A 293 -14.93 3.78 -14.01
N LEU A 294 -15.24 4.50 -12.93
CA LEU A 294 -15.46 3.90 -11.61
C LEU A 294 -16.90 3.44 -11.52
N TYR A 295 -17.11 2.17 -11.21
CA TYR A 295 -18.39 1.59 -10.83
C TYR A 295 -18.34 1.23 -9.34
N HIS A 296 -19.23 1.78 -8.53
CA HIS A 296 -19.26 1.49 -7.10
C HIS A 296 -20.63 0.97 -6.66
N PRO A 297 -20.87 -0.36 -6.73
CA PRO A 297 -22.17 -0.96 -6.42
C PRO A 297 -22.67 -0.67 -5.00
N GLU A 298 -21.76 -0.65 -4.01
CA GLU A 298 -22.11 -0.39 -2.61
C GLU A 298 -22.49 1.07 -2.36
N LEU A 299 -21.78 2.04 -2.96
CA LEU A 299 -22.12 3.47 -2.91
C LEU A 299 -23.22 3.86 -3.90
N GLY A 300 -23.58 2.96 -4.81
CA GLY A 300 -24.65 3.18 -5.79
C GLY A 300 -24.30 4.17 -6.90
N LEU A 301 -23.02 4.42 -7.20
CA LEU A 301 -22.59 5.47 -8.11
C LEU A 301 -21.69 4.98 -9.26
N VAL A 302 -21.65 5.77 -10.32
CA VAL A 302 -20.71 5.66 -11.44
C VAL A 302 -20.09 7.02 -11.73
N LEU A 303 -18.81 7.04 -12.10
CA LEU A 303 -18.10 8.24 -12.57
C LEU A 303 -17.12 7.87 -13.69
N GLN A 304 -17.29 8.48 -14.87
CA GLN A 304 -16.37 8.32 -15.99
C GLN A 304 -15.24 9.35 -15.89
N PHE A 305 -13.99 8.88 -15.88
CA PHE A 305 -12.81 9.75 -15.98
C PHE A 305 -12.39 9.89 -17.45
N PRO A 306 -11.60 10.94 -17.79
CA PRO A 306 -11.08 11.08 -19.15
C PRO A 306 -10.26 9.86 -19.56
N ALA A 307 -10.40 9.42 -20.82
CA ALA A 307 -9.86 8.15 -21.29
C ALA A 307 -8.32 8.07 -21.26
N ASP A 308 -7.64 9.21 -21.41
CA ASP A 308 -6.18 9.31 -21.35
C ASP A 308 -5.64 9.55 -19.93
N TRP A 309 -6.51 9.73 -18.94
CA TRP A 309 -6.10 10.01 -17.55
C TRP A 309 -5.88 8.72 -16.76
N ARG A 310 -4.93 8.77 -15.84
CA ARG A 310 -4.60 7.61 -15.01
C ARG A 310 -5.46 7.57 -13.76
N VAL A 311 -6.39 6.62 -13.68
CA VAL A 311 -7.24 6.40 -12.50
C VAL A 311 -6.50 5.55 -11.45
N ARG A 312 -6.51 6.02 -10.20
CA ARG A 312 -6.03 5.35 -9.01
C ARG A 312 -7.20 5.16 -8.06
N ASN A 313 -7.58 3.90 -7.86
CA ASN A 313 -8.63 3.54 -6.93
C ASN A 313 -8.02 3.13 -5.57
N ASN A 314 -8.36 3.86 -4.52
CA ASN A 314 -7.94 3.63 -3.14
C ASN A 314 -9.18 3.54 -2.24
N ALA A 315 -9.03 2.98 -1.04
CA ALA A 315 -10.16 2.78 -0.12
C ALA A 315 -10.92 4.06 0.27
N GLN A 316 -10.25 5.22 0.29
CA GLN A 316 -10.83 6.48 0.76
C GLN A 316 -11.25 7.42 -0.38
N ASN A 317 -10.66 7.26 -1.56
CA ASN A 317 -10.93 8.12 -2.71
C ASN A 317 -10.45 7.49 -4.02
N VAL A 318 -11.03 7.96 -5.12
CA VAL A 318 -10.61 7.63 -6.48
C VAL A 318 -10.05 8.88 -7.13
N VAL A 319 -8.83 8.80 -7.67
CA VAL A 319 -8.14 9.95 -8.26
C VAL A 319 -7.73 9.62 -9.69
N ALA A 320 -8.14 10.44 -10.65
CA ALA A 320 -7.59 10.44 -12.00
C ALA A 320 -6.57 11.56 -12.16
N VAL A 321 -5.43 11.28 -12.77
CA VAL A 321 -4.34 12.25 -12.99
C VAL A 321 -4.07 12.38 -14.49
N SER A 322 -3.87 13.60 -14.99
CA SER A 322 -3.55 13.85 -16.39
C SER A 322 -2.23 13.17 -16.81
N PRO A 323 -2.00 12.88 -18.10
CA PRO A 323 -0.75 12.27 -18.57
C PRO A 323 0.51 13.05 -18.13
N GLN A 324 0.44 14.38 -18.12
CA GLN A 324 1.54 15.26 -17.71
C GLN A 324 1.62 15.47 -16.19
N GLN A 325 0.78 14.80 -15.39
CA GLN A 325 0.74 14.91 -13.93
C GLN A 325 0.55 16.34 -13.39
N ASN A 326 -0.06 17.20 -14.19
CA ASN A 326 -0.25 18.62 -13.90
C ASN A 326 -1.72 18.97 -13.58
N ALA A 327 -2.63 17.99 -13.65
CA ALA A 327 -4.03 18.12 -13.30
C ALA A 327 -4.58 16.81 -12.72
N LEU A 328 -5.62 16.92 -11.88
CA LEU A 328 -6.29 15.78 -11.26
C LEU A 328 -7.80 15.99 -11.11
N ILE A 329 -8.52 14.88 -11.07
CA ILE A 329 -9.92 14.76 -10.65
C ILE A 329 -9.94 13.77 -9.49
N ASP A 330 -10.61 14.09 -8.40
CA ASP A 330 -10.80 13.19 -7.27
C ASP A 330 -12.28 13.04 -6.92
N LEU A 331 -12.69 11.83 -6.58
CA LEU A 331 -13.98 11.51 -5.99
C LEU A 331 -13.78 10.96 -4.58
N ARG A 332 -14.51 11.51 -3.61
CA ARG A 332 -14.49 11.05 -2.21
C ARG A 332 -15.85 11.20 -1.55
N SER A 333 -16.06 10.48 -0.45
CA SER A 333 -17.22 10.71 0.41
C SER A 333 -17.15 12.10 1.05
N ALA A 334 -18.28 12.79 1.10
CA ALA A 334 -18.48 14.07 1.80
C ALA A 334 -19.37 13.91 3.05
N GLY A 335 -19.68 12.67 3.44
CA GLY A 335 -20.54 12.35 4.57
C GLY A 335 -22.01 12.15 4.16
N ARG A 336 -22.93 12.46 5.08
CA ARG A 336 -24.37 12.34 4.84
C ARG A 336 -24.90 13.53 4.06
N ALA A 337 -25.94 13.30 3.25
CA ALA A 337 -26.71 14.32 2.58
C ALA A 337 -27.60 15.07 3.60
N GLU A 338 -27.03 16.05 4.30
CA GLU A 338 -27.73 16.88 5.28
C GLU A 338 -27.89 18.31 4.75
N GLY A 339 -29.13 18.83 4.71
CA GLY A 339 -29.41 20.18 4.22
C GLY A 339 -29.34 20.30 2.69
N LEU A 340 -28.76 21.39 2.17
CA LEU A 340 -28.51 21.56 0.75
C LEU A 340 -27.08 21.13 0.38
N PRO A 341 -26.81 20.69 -0.86
CA PRO A 341 -25.44 20.41 -1.31
C PRO A 341 -24.47 21.58 -1.10
N ALA A 342 -24.98 22.82 -1.21
CA ALA A 342 -24.21 24.03 -0.95
C ALA A 342 -23.73 24.13 0.51
N ASP A 343 -24.53 23.68 1.48
CA ASP A 343 -24.18 23.72 2.91
C ASP A 343 -23.06 22.72 3.22
N VAL A 344 -23.18 21.50 2.70
CA VAL A 344 -22.14 20.47 2.80
C VAL A 344 -20.85 20.95 2.13
N LEU A 345 -20.93 21.55 0.95
CA LEU A 345 -19.77 22.08 0.24
C LEU A 345 -19.08 23.21 1.01
N ARG A 346 -19.84 24.15 1.59
CA ARG A 346 -19.28 25.21 2.45
C ARG A 346 -18.58 24.64 3.67
N LYS A 347 -19.18 23.66 4.35
CA LYS A 347 -18.60 22.97 5.50
C LYS A 347 -17.33 22.22 5.13
N LEU A 348 -17.36 21.43 4.05
CA LEU A 348 -16.23 20.64 3.56
C LEU A 348 -15.02 21.52 3.26
N LEU A 349 -15.25 22.67 2.63
CA LEU A 349 -14.17 23.56 2.22
C LEU A 349 -13.84 24.66 3.23
N LYS A 350 -14.59 24.76 4.34
CA LYS A 350 -14.50 25.84 5.33
C LYS A 350 -14.65 27.24 4.70
N LEU A 351 -15.63 27.39 3.79
CA LEU A 351 -15.87 28.63 3.07
C LEU A 351 -16.54 29.69 3.96
N GLY A 352 -16.11 30.94 3.81
CA GLY A 352 -16.78 32.09 4.41
C GLY A 352 -18.09 32.44 3.70
N THR A 353 -18.87 33.34 4.30
CA THR A 353 -20.15 33.82 3.76
C THR A 353 -20.01 34.52 2.40
N GLY A 354 -18.86 35.16 2.12
CA GLY A 354 -18.57 35.82 0.85
C GLY A 354 -18.15 34.89 -0.30
N SER A 355 -17.99 33.58 -0.06
CA SER A 355 -17.60 32.65 -1.12
C SER A 355 -18.80 32.29 -2.01
N THR A 356 -18.61 32.37 -3.33
CA THR A 356 -19.60 31.96 -4.33
C THR A 356 -19.75 30.45 -4.34
N VAL A 357 -20.98 29.98 -4.10
CA VAL A 357 -21.35 28.57 -4.25
C VAL A 357 -22.63 28.54 -5.07
N SER A 358 -22.59 27.86 -6.20
CA SER A 358 -23.68 27.84 -7.17
C SER A 358 -24.38 26.48 -7.13
N PRO A 359 -25.71 26.42 -6.96
CA PRO A 359 -26.45 25.18 -7.13
C PRO A 359 -26.42 24.75 -8.61
N LEU A 360 -26.40 23.44 -8.86
CA LEU A 360 -26.55 22.85 -10.18
C LEU A 360 -27.18 21.45 -10.08
N THR A 361 -27.33 20.79 -11.22
CA THR A 361 -27.65 19.36 -11.28
C THR A 361 -26.54 18.63 -12.01
N ILE A 362 -26.18 17.44 -11.51
CA ILE A 362 -25.18 16.56 -12.11
C ILE A 362 -25.83 15.19 -12.26
N GLY A 363 -25.94 14.66 -13.49
CA GLY A 363 -26.63 13.39 -13.74
C GLY A 363 -28.09 13.36 -13.25
N GLY A 364 -28.77 14.51 -13.24
CA GLY A 364 -30.12 14.66 -12.67
C GLY A 364 -30.19 14.73 -11.14
N LEU A 365 -29.04 14.68 -10.45
CA LEU A 365 -28.94 14.71 -9.00
C LEU A 365 -28.72 16.14 -8.47
N PRO A 366 -29.25 16.50 -7.28
CA PRO A 366 -28.98 17.77 -6.64
C PRO A 366 -27.49 17.96 -6.35
N ALA A 367 -26.93 19.09 -6.77
CA ALA A 367 -25.52 19.39 -6.56
C ALA A 367 -25.27 20.87 -6.28
N ALA A 368 -24.07 21.18 -5.81
CA ALA A 368 -23.55 22.54 -5.75
C ALA A 368 -22.07 22.53 -6.15
N VAL A 369 -21.60 23.63 -6.74
CA VAL A 369 -20.21 23.78 -7.19
C VAL A 369 -19.63 25.10 -6.74
N THR A 370 -18.32 25.13 -6.55
CA THR A 370 -17.55 26.33 -6.27
C THR A 370 -16.17 26.24 -6.91
N GLU A 371 -15.61 27.40 -7.22
CA GLU A 371 -14.22 27.53 -7.64
C GLU A 371 -13.45 28.33 -6.59
N VAL A 372 -12.31 27.80 -6.18
CA VAL A 372 -11.44 28.35 -5.16
C VAL A 372 -9.98 28.15 -5.54
N THR A 373 -9.09 28.96 -4.98
CA THR A 373 -7.65 28.70 -5.03
C THR A 373 -7.24 27.95 -3.76
N ARG A 374 -6.68 26.75 -3.88
CA ARG A 374 -6.13 25.98 -2.74
C ARG A 374 -4.64 25.78 -2.90
N SER A 375 -3.87 26.20 -1.89
CA SER A 375 -2.40 26.12 -1.92
C SER A 375 -1.78 26.70 -3.20
N GLY A 376 -2.33 27.83 -3.68
CA GLY A 376 -1.90 28.49 -4.92
C GLY A 376 -2.40 27.86 -6.23
N LYS A 377 -3.17 26.76 -6.17
CA LYS A 377 -3.65 26.03 -7.35
C LYS A 377 -5.14 26.28 -7.62
N PRO A 378 -5.55 26.53 -8.88
CA PRO A 378 -6.96 26.61 -9.24
C PRO A 378 -7.66 25.28 -8.96
N THR A 379 -8.78 25.35 -8.24
CA THR A 379 -9.52 24.18 -7.78
C THR A 379 -11.02 24.41 -7.97
N ARG A 380 -11.72 23.46 -8.58
CA ARG A 380 -13.19 23.40 -8.62
C ARG A 380 -13.64 22.20 -7.78
N VAL A 381 -14.67 22.38 -6.98
CA VAL A 381 -15.23 21.30 -6.17
C VAL A 381 -16.75 21.31 -6.32
N ALA A 382 -17.31 20.16 -6.68
CA ALA A 382 -18.74 19.91 -6.64
C ALA A 382 -19.08 18.96 -5.48
N VAL A 383 -20.22 19.18 -4.83
CA VAL A 383 -20.86 18.20 -3.96
C VAL A 383 -22.15 17.74 -4.63
N VAL A 384 -22.33 16.43 -4.76
CA VAL A 384 -23.51 15.78 -5.35
C VAL A 384 -24.18 14.92 -4.28
N PHE A 385 -25.51 15.00 -4.19
CA PHE A 385 -26.30 14.15 -3.31
C PHE A 385 -26.85 12.95 -4.06
N LEU A 386 -26.68 11.76 -3.48
CA LEU A 386 -27.21 10.51 -4.00
C LEU A 386 -27.76 9.69 -2.82
N GLY A 387 -29.08 9.56 -2.76
CA GLY A 387 -29.78 9.03 -1.58
C GLY A 387 -29.43 9.83 -0.32
N ASP A 388 -29.08 9.14 0.76
CA ASP A 388 -28.70 9.73 2.04
C ASP A 388 -27.22 10.12 2.12
N SER A 389 -26.47 10.01 1.02
CA SER A 389 -25.03 10.25 0.96
C SER A 389 -24.67 11.46 0.12
N ALA A 390 -23.61 12.16 0.53
CA ALA A 390 -23.00 13.25 -0.21
C ALA A 390 -21.62 12.83 -0.72
N TYR A 391 -21.30 13.20 -1.95
CA TYR A 391 -20.03 12.91 -2.61
C TYR A 391 -19.39 14.20 -3.11
N ALA A 392 -18.09 14.34 -2.90
CA ALA A 392 -17.33 15.48 -3.41
C ALA A 392 -16.50 15.06 -4.62
N ILE A 393 -16.64 15.83 -5.71
CA ILE A 393 -15.82 15.74 -6.92
C ILE A 393 -14.90 16.95 -6.94
N GLY A 394 -13.63 16.74 -6.63
CA GLY A 394 -12.59 17.77 -6.68
C GLY A 394 -11.84 17.74 -8.02
N MET A 395 -11.51 18.91 -8.54
CA MET A 395 -10.73 19.09 -9.77
C MET A 395 -9.67 20.15 -9.48
N GLN A 396 -8.41 19.86 -9.79
CA GLN A 396 -7.31 20.79 -9.53
C GLN A 396 -6.26 20.73 -10.65
N ALA A 397 -5.59 21.85 -10.92
CA ALA A 397 -4.45 21.90 -11.83
C ALA A 397 -3.29 22.72 -11.26
N SER A 398 -2.10 22.57 -11.84
CA SER A 398 -0.88 23.28 -11.40
C SER A 398 -0.92 24.79 -11.69
N SER A 399 -1.70 25.24 -12.67
CA SER A 399 -1.88 26.66 -13.01
C SER A 399 -3.25 26.90 -13.64
N VAL A 400 -3.67 28.17 -13.70
CA VAL A 400 -4.95 28.58 -14.34
C VAL A 400 -4.98 28.19 -15.82
N ALA A 401 -3.85 28.28 -16.52
CA ALA A 401 -3.77 27.90 -17.93
C ALA A 401 -4.00 26.39 -18.12
N ILE A 402 -3.37 25.55 -17.29
CA ILE A 402 -3.56 24.09 -17.31
C ILE A 402 -4.99 23.72 -16.90
N PHE A 403 -5.57 24.45 -15.93
CA PHE A 403 -6.97 24.24 -15.53
C PHE A 403 -7.93 24.49 -16.69
N ARG A 404 -7.73 25.58 -17.46
CA ARG A 404 -8.52 25.87 -18.66
C ARG A 404 -8.30 24.84 -19.77
N GLN A 405 -7.07 24.40 -19.98
CA GLN A 405 -6.72 23.38 -20.96
C GLN A 405 -7.49 22.06 -20.72
N HIS A 406 -7.61 21.63 -19.46
CA HIS A 406 -8.30 20.40 -19.09
C HIS A 406 -9.79 20.60 -18.73
N GLY A 407 -10.28 21.84 -18.74
CA GLY A 407 -11.60 22.19 -18.21
C GLY A 407 -12.75 21.39 -18.85
N ALA A 408 -12.74 21.23 -20.17
CA ALA A 408 -13.77 20.45 -20.87
C ALA A 408 -13.78 18.96 -20.46
N ALA A 409 -12.60 18.35 -20.27
CA ALA A 409 -12.49 16.96 -19.84
C ALA A 409 -12.91 16.79 -18.36
N MET A 410 -12.53 17.75 -17.51
CA MET A 410 -12.96 17.83 -16.11
C MET A 410 -14.48 17.97 -15.97
N ASP A 411 -15.08 18.84 -16.79
CA ASP A 411 -16.54 19.04 -16.80
C ASP A 411 -17.29 17.82 -17.34
N ALA A 412 -16.78 17.19 -18.39
CA ALA A 412 -17.35 15.94 -18.89
C ALA A 412 -17.33 14.84 -17.82
N ALA A 413 -16.22 14.69 -17.11
CA ALA A 413 -16.10 13.73 -16.02
C ALA A 413 -17.07 14.06 -14.87
N MET A 414 -17.09 15.30 -14.37
CA MET A 414 -18.02 15.73 -13.33
C MET A 414 -19.48 15.45 -13.72
N ASN A 415 -19.87 15.79 -14.95
CA ASN A 415 -21.25 15.62 -15.43
C ASN A 415 -21.61 14.15 -15.74
N SER A 416 -20.62 13.25 -15.82
CA SER A 416 -20.85 11.81 -15.97
C SER A 416 -21.27 11.13 -14.67
N PHE A 417 -21.17 11.80 -13.51
CA PHE A 417 -21.58 11.22 -12.24
C PHE A 417 -23.07 10.91 -12.25
N HIS A 418 -23.44 9.67 -11.96
CA HIS A 418 -24.83 9.25 -11.88
C HIS A 418 -25.02 8.04 -10.95
N ALA A 419 -26.28 7.74 -10.64
CA ALA A 419 -26.65 6.53 -9.90
C ALA A 419 -26.40 5.30 -10.78
N ILE A 420 -25.74 4.28 -10.23
CA ILE A 420 -25.44 3.04 -10.95
C ILE A 420 -26.73 2.33 -11.38
N THR A 421 -26.78 1.93 -12.64
CA THR A 421 -27.88 1.16 -13.21
C THR A 421 -27.71 -0.35 -12.98
N GLU A 422 -28.76 -1.13 -13.19
CA GLU A 422 -28.68 -2.60 -13.06
C GLU A 422 -27.74 -3.23 -14.11
N GLN A 423 -27.69 -2.66 -15.32
CA GLN A 423 -26.76 -3.09 -16.37
C GLN A 423 -25.31 -2.83 -15.95
N GLU A 424 -25.02 -1.67 -15.36
CA GLU A 424 -23.69 -1.33 -14.87
C GLU A 424 -23.29 -2.13 -13.63
N ARG A 425 -24.24 -2.53 -12.77
CA ARG A 425 -23.96 -3.48 -11.69
C ARG A 425 -23.45 -4.81 -12.22
N ALA A 426 -23.94 -5.27 -13.37
CA ALA A 426 -23.42 -6.47 -14.02
C ALA A 426 -21.98 -6.27 -14.54
N VAL A 427 -21.66 -5.07 -15.02
CA VAL A 427 -20.31 -4.65 -15.43
C VAL A 427 -19.40 -4.41 -14.22
N ALA A 428 -19.94 -4.25 -13.01
CA ALA A 428 -19.18 -4.08 -11.77
C ALA A 428 -18.95 -5.40 -11.00
N LYS A 429 -18.96 -6.56 -11.68
CA LYS A 429 -18.59 -7.84 -11.06
C LYS A 429 -17.07 -7.90 -10.88
N PRO A 430 -16.54 -8.17 -9.68
CA PRO A 430 -15.08 -8.21 -9.48
C PRO A 430 -14.48 -9.42 -10.19
N LEU A 431 -13.27 -9.23 -10.70
CA LEU A 431 -12.47 -10.33 -11.23
C LEU A 431 -12.03 -11.22 -10.06
N ARG A 432 -11.92 -12.53 -10.32
CA ARG A 432 -11.45 -13.48 -9.32
C ARG A 432 -10.36 -14.36 -9.88
N LEU A 433 -9.46 -14.76 -9.00
CA LEU A 433 -8.59 -15.89 -9.26
C LEU A 433 -9.43 -17.17 -9.31
N ARG A 434 -9.07 -18.06 -10.22
CA ARG A 434 -9.57 -19.43 -10.26
C ARG A 434 -8.40 -20.37 -10.41
N VAL A 435 -8.31 -21.37 -9.53
CA VAL A 435 -7.29 -22.41 -9.65
C VAL A 435 -7.83 -23.56 -10.49
N ILE A 436 -7.14 -23.89 -11.57
CA ILE A 436 -7.46 -24.98 -12.48
C ILE A 436 -6.29 -25.96 -12.59
N THR A 437 -6.57 -27.19 -12.98
CA THR A 437 -5.54 -28.16 -13.34
C THR A 437 -5.26 -28.09 -14.84
N ALA A 438 -4.00 -27.84 -15.19
CA ALA A 438 -3.53 -27.78 -16.57
C ALA A 438 -3.77 -29.10 -17.30
N ARG A 439 -4.27 -29.02 -18.54
CA ARG A 439 -4.44 -30.18 -19.44
C ARG A 439 -3.28 -30.24 -20.44
N ALA A 440 -3.04 -31.41 -21.01
CA ALA A 440 -2.06 -31.55 -22.09
C ALA A 440 -2.40 -30.60 -23.25
N GLY A 441 -1.39 -29.87 -23.75
CA GLY A 441 -1.53 -28.91 -24.85
C GLY A 441 -2.14 -27.55 -24.47
N MET A 442 -2.45 -27.32 -23.19
CA MET A 442 -2.90 -26.01 -22.71
C MET A 442 -1.75 -24.99 -22.77
N THR A 443 -2.03 -23.78 -23.28
CA THR A 443 -1.07 -22.67 -23.33
C THR A 443 -1.66 -21.40 -22.72
N PHE A 444 -0.82 -20.48 -22.26
CA PHE A 444 -1.28 -19.18 -21.79
C PHE A 444 -1.93 -18.35 -22.90
N ALA A 445 -1.46 -18.46 -24.14
CA ALA A 445 -2.09 -17.83 -25.30
C ALA A 445 -3.54 -18.33 -25.48
N GLY A 446 -3.79 -19.64 -25.31
CA GLY A 446 -5.13 -20.22 -25.36
C GLY A 446 -6.02 -19.75 -24.21
N LEU A 447 -5.49 -19.70 -22.98
CA LEU A 447 -6.21 -19.22 -21.80
C LEU A 447 -6.52 -17.71 -21.87
N ALA A 448 -5.61 -16.93 -22.46
CA ALA A 448 -5.76 -15.49 -22.64
C ALA A 448 -6.96 -15.14 -23.53
N GLY A 449 -7.26 -15.97 -24.54
CA GLY A 449 -8.37 -15.72 -25.47
C GLY A 449 -9.76 -15.68 -24.82
N THR A 450 -9.93 -16.27 -23.65
CA THR A 450 -11.18 -16.23 -22.87
C THR A 450 -11.08 -15.41 -21.59
N SER A 451 -9.94 -14.77 -21.34
CA SER A 451 -9.69 -14.05 -20.10
C SER A 451 -10.29 -12.64 -20.14
N PRO A 452 -10.89 -12.15 -19.03
CA PRO A 452 -11.37 -10.77 -18.92
C PRO A 452 -10.23 -9.74 -18.79
N LEU A 453 -8.97 -10.17 -18.79
CA LEU A 453 -7.79 -9.30 -18.69
C LEU A 453 -7.43 -8.59 -20.02
N GLY A 454 -8.18 -8.85 -21.09
CA GLY A 454 -8.03 -8.16 -22.37
C GLY A 454 -6.69 -8.45 -23.07
N ARG A 455 -6.18 -7.47 -23.80
CA ARG A 455 -5.05 -7.65 -24.73
C ARG A 455 -3.74 -8.12 -24.10
N PHE A 456 -3.56 -7.93 -22.79
CA PHE A 456 -2.35 -8.33 -22.06
C PHE A 456 -2.56 -9.56 -21.18
N ALA A 457 -3.67 -10.30 -21.37
CA ALA A 457 -4.04 -11.45 -20.56
C ALA A 457 -2.94 -12.52 -20.51
N GLU A 458 -2.30 -12.83 -21.64
CA GLU A 458 -1.26 -13.86 -21.72
C GLU A 458 -0.08 -13.57 -20.77
N GLY A 459 0.48 -12.37 -20.85
CA GLY A 459 1.56 -11.95 -19.96
C GLY A 459 1.13 -11.90 -18.50
N HIS A 460 -0.06 -11.37 -18.20
CA HIS A 460 -0.59 -11.39 -16.83
C HIS A 460 -0.70 -12.80 -16.25
N LEU A 461 -1.23 -13.75 -17.03
CA LEU A 461 -1.37 -15.13 -16.61
C LEU A 461 -0.02 -15.80 -16.37
N ARG A 462 0.99 -15.52 -17.21
CA ARG A 462 2.37 -15.98 -16.97
C ARG A 462 2.94 -15.42 -15.67
N VAL A 463 2.84 -14.11 -15.45
CA VAL A 463 3.39 -13.45 -14.26
C VAL A 463 2.77 -14.01 -12.99
N ILE A 464 1.44 -14.10 -12.88
CA ILE A 464 0.81 -14.62 -11.65
C ILE A 464 1.19 -16.08 -11.39
N ASN A 465 1.52 -16.86 -12.42
CA ASN A 465 1.92 -18.27 -12.26
C ASN A 465 3.44 -18.49 -12.10
N GLY A 466 4.26 -17.42 -12.11
CA GLY A 466 5.72 -17.52 -12.03
C GLY A 466 6.34 -18.17 -13.27
N LEU A 467 5.76 -17.89 -14.45
CA LEU A 467 6.15 -18.46 -15.74
C LEU A 467 6.44 -17.37 -16.79
N TYR A 468 6.65 -16.13 -16.36
CA TYR A 468 7.03 -15.03 -17.26
C TYR A 468 8.52 -15.16 -17.66
N PRO A 469 8.93 -14.72 -18.86
CA PRO A 469 8.11 -14.19 -19.96
C PRO A 469 7.54 -15.25 -20.90
N SER A 470 8.06 -16.48 -20.89
CA SER A 470 7.82 -17.48 -21.95
C SER A 470 7.49 -18.90 -21.47
N GLY A 471 7.38 -19.11 -20.16
CA GLY A 471 6.98 -20.40 -19.60
C GLY A 471 5.54 -20.76 -19.96
N GLU A 472 5.27 -22.05 -20.06
CA GLU A 472 3.96 -22.61 -20.39
C GLU A 472 3.51 -23.63 -19.34
N PRO A 473 2.19 -23.85 -19.20
CA PRO A 473 1.68 -24.83 -18.26
C PRO A 473 2.13 -26.26 -18.54
N VAL A 474 2.45 -26.99 -17.48
CA VAL A 474 2.72 -28.44 -17.56
C VAL A 474 1.45 -29.21 -17.20
N ALA A 475 1.10 -30.24 -17.96
CA ALA A 475 -0.09 -31.06 -17.68
C ALA A 475 -0.10 -31.58 -16.24
N GLY A 476 -1.24 -31.46 -15.55
CA GLY A 476 -1.41 -31.82 -14.15
C GLY A 476 -1.03 -30.72 -13.14
N GLN A 477 -0.37 -29.65 -13.58
CA GLN A 477 -0.01 -28.52 -12.72
C GLN A 477 -1.26 -27.69 -12.33
N ALA A 478 -1.35 -27.26 -11.08
CA ALA A 478 -2.31 -26.23 -10.68
C ALA A 478 -1.86 -24.83 -11.14
N LEU A 479 -2.77 -24.15 -11.86
CA LEU A 479 -2.59 -22.82 -12.43
C LEU A 479 -3.66 -21.87 -11.92
N LYS A 480 -3.26 -20.62 -11.69
CA LYS A 480 -4.18 -19.51 -11.50
C LYS A 480 -4.59 -18.95 -12.86
N ILE A 481 -5.89 -18.79 -13.07
CA ILE A 481 -6.47 -17.96 -14.14
C ILE A 481 -7.32 -16.85 -13.53
N VAL A 482 -7.76 -15.91 -14.35
CA VAL A 482 -8.66 -14.83 -13.94
C VAL A 482 -9.99 -14.94 -14.69
N GLU A 483 -11.10 -14.84 -13.95
CA GLU A 483 -12.48 -14.89 -14.45
C GLU A 483 -13.35 -13.74 -13.93
#